data_AF-A0A7Z9WMR9-F1
#
_entry.id   AF-A0A7Z9WMR9-F1
#
_cell.length_a   1.000
_cell.length_b   1.000
_cell.length_c   1.000
_cell.angle_alpha   90.00
_cell.angle_beta   90.00
_cell.angle_gamma   90.00
#
_symmetry.space_group_name_H-M   'P 1'
#
loop_
_entity.id
_entity.type
_entity.pdbx_description
1 polymer ?
#
loop_
_entity_poly.entity_id
_entity_poly.type
_entity_poly.pdbx_seq_one_letter_code
_entity_poly.pdbx_strand_id
1 'polypeptide(L)' 'MIVSSFCYDRTLLDKEKDEARRSFYRSLDAEADLVKVFKPYSGQTKPPFIFDQIYGPATALWRFERPGPVIKVYKLR' A
#
# COMPACT_ATOMS: atom_id res chain seq x y z
N MET A 1 11.57 -6.10 -9.37
CA MET A 1 11.47 -5.42 -8.05
C MET A 1 10.08 -5.65 -7.46
N ILE A 2 9.98 -5.93 -6.16
CA ILE A 2 8.69 -6.16 -5.47
C ILE A 2 8.54 -5.10 -4.39
N VAL A 3 7.41 -4.40 -4.38
CA VAL A 3 7.13 -3.36 -3.37
C VAL A 3 5.76 -3.59 -2.72
N SER A 4 5.69 -3.27 -1.43
CA SER A 4 4.47 -3.38 -0.62
C SER A 4 4.03 -1.99 -0.17
N SER A 5 2.72 -1.77 -0.04
CA SER A 5 2.18 -0.53 0.52
C SER A 5 2.71 -0.26 1.93
N PHE A 6 3.11 -1.28 2.69
CA PHE A 6 3.77 -1.05 3.97
C PHE A 6 5.15 -0.39 3.87
N CYS A 7 5.80 -0.47 2.71
CA CYS A 7 7.11 0.11 2.44
C CYS A 7 7.02 1.52 1.84
N TYR A 8 6.02 1.78 0.98
CA TYR A 8 5.89 3.09 0.29
C TYR A 8 4.84 4.03 0.90
N ASP A 9 3.83 3.54 1.65
CA ASP A 9 2.74 4.34 2.23
C ASP A 9 3.07 4.88 3.63
N ARG A 10 4.12 4.35 4.26
CA ARG A 10 4.57 4.78 5.60
C ARG A 10 5.22 6.15 5.47
N THR A 11 5.00 7.10 6.38
CA THR A 11 5.74 8.38 6.44
C THR A 11 6.89 8.25 7.45
N LEU A 12 8.09 8.69 7.09
CA LEU A 12 9.23 8.73 8.01
C LEU A 12 9.27 10.03 8.81
N LEU A 13 9.81 9.96 10.03
CA LEU A 13 10.05 11.13 10.89
C LEU A 13 11.11 12.08 10.29
N ASP A 14 12.10 11.50 9.62
CA ASP A 14 13.16 12.22 8.91
C ASP A 14 12.63 12.64 7.53
N LYS A 15 12.41 13.95 7.36
CA LYS A 15 11.76 14.53 6.18
C LYS A 15 12.57 14.36 4.89
N GLU A 16 13.89 14.46 4.96
CA GLU A 16 14.73 14.33 3.77
C GLU A 16 14.72 12.89 3.25
N LYS A 17 14.81 11.92 4.16
CA LYS A 17 14.70 10.50 3.82
C LYS A 17 13.30 10.11 3.35
N ASP A 18 12.26 10.74 3.92
CA ASP A 18 10.89 10.53 3.48
C ASP A 18 10.70 10.97 2.02
N GLU A 19 11.18 12.17 1.68
CA GLU A 19 11.05 12.73 0.34
C GLU A 19 11.86 11.95 -0.69
N ALA A 20 13.12 11.62 -0.40
CA ALA A 20 13.95 10.80 -1.29
C ALA A 20 13.29 9.45 -1.59
N ARG A 21 12.72 8.80 -0.58
CA ARG A 21 12.01 7.52 -0.73
C ARG A 21 10.71 7.67 -1.52
N ARG A 22 9.92 8.71 -1.27
CA ARG A 22 8.69 8.99 -2.03
C ARG A 22 9.00 9.26 -3.50
N SER A 23 10.06 10.02 -3.76
CA SER A 23 10.54 10.29 -5.12
C SER A 23 10.91 8.99 -5.84
N PHE A 24 11.70 8.12 -5.19
CA PHE A 24 12.05 6.80 -5.74
C PHE A 24 10.82 5.94 -6.07
N TYR A 25 9.87 5.79 -5.15
CA TYR A 25 8.67 4.98 -5.42
C TYR A 25 7.75 5.59 -6.50
N ARG A 26 7.75 6.92 -6.67
CA ARG A 26 7.06 7.57 -7.79
C ARG A 26 7.75 7.31 -9.12
N SER A 27 9.08 7.33 -9.16
CA SER A 27 9.83 7.11 -10.40
C SER A 27 9.68 5.68 -10.93
N LEU A 28 9.50 4.70 -10.03
CA LEU A 28 9.25 3.30 -10.40
C LEU A 28 8.01 3.06 -11.25
N ASP A 29 6.94 3.84 -11.06
CA ASP A 29 5.75 3.75 -11.93
C ASP A 29 6.03 4.29 -13.35
N ALA A 30 7.08 5.10 -13.54
CA ALA A 30 7.48 5.66 -14.84
C ALA A 30 8.64 4.89 -15.50
N GLU A 31 9.58 4.36 -14.72
CA GLU A 31 10.84 3.77 -15.20
C GLU A 31 10.79 2.24 -15.34
N ALA A 32 9.85 1.58 -14.67
CA ALA A 32 9.74 0.13 -14.66
C ALA A 32 8.37 -0.34 -15.18
N ASP A 33 8.35 -1.53 -15.77
CA ASP A 33 7.11 -2.09 -16.30
C ASP A 33 6.34 -2.79 -15.17
N LEU A 34 5.13 -2.33 -14.87
CA LEU A 34 4.26 -2.95 -13.86
C LEU A 34 3.71 -4.28 -14.38
N VAL A 35 4.20 -5.39 -13.84
CA VAL A 35 3.84 -6.74 -14.30
C VAL A 35 2.62 -7.29 -13.56
N LYS A 36 2.53 -7.02 -12.25
CA LYS A 36 1.46 -7.58 -11.42
C LYS A 36 1.14 -6.68 -10.23
N VAL A 37 -0.15 -6.65 -9.87
CA VAL A 37 -0.63 -6.04 -8.63
C VAL A 37 -1.46 -7.07 -7.88
N PHE A 38 -1.15 -7.28 -6.61
CA PHE A 38 -1.97 -8.04 -5.68
C PHE A 38 -2.63 -7.07 -4.70
N LYS A 39 -3.95 -7.12 -4.61
CA LYS A 39 -4.74 -6.30 -3.68
C LYS A 39 -5.62 -7.23 -2.84
N PRO A 40 -5.79 -6.97 -1.54
CA PRO A 40 -6.65 -7.76 -0.66
C PRO A 40 -8.13 -7.32 -0.71
N TYR A 41 -8.47 -6.45 -1.66
CA TYR A 41 -9.80 -5.87 -1.85
C TYR A 41 -10.18 -5.90 -3.35
N SER A 42 -11.45 -6.13 -3.63
CA SER A 42 -12.10 -6.05 -4.93
C SER A 42 -12.64 -4.63 -5.13
N GLY A 43 -11.91 -3.85 -5.93
CA GLY A 43 -12.30 -2.48 -6.25
C GLY A 43 -11.14 -1.60 -6.70
N GLN A 44 -11.47 -0.41 -7.20
CA GLN A 44 -10.45 0.60 -7.52
C GLN A 44 -9.95 1.34 -6.27
N THR A 45 -10.78 1.42 -5.23
CA THR A 45 -10.53 2.23 -4.03
C THR A 45 -10.13 1.36 -2.85
N LYS A 46 -9.07 1.75 -2.13
CA LYS A 46 -8.64 1.10 -0.88
C LYS A 46 -9.74 1.30 0.18
N PRO A 47 -10.21 0.23 0.86
CA PRO A 47 -11.19 0.37 1.93
C PRO A 47 -10.61 1.21 3.09
N PRO A 48 -11.45 2.02 3.77
CA PRO A 48 -10.99 2.82 4.90
C PRO A 48 -10.53 1.92 6.03
N PHE A 49 -9.38 2.24 6.62
CA PHE A 49 -8.88 1.59 7.82
C PHE A 49 -9.42 2.30 9.06
N ILE A 50 -10.24 1.61 9.86
CA ILE A 50 -10.86 2.15 11.07
C ILE A 50 -10.21 1.47 12.28
N PHE A 51 -9.38 2.21 13.01
CA PHE A 51 -8.60 1.69 14.14
C PHE A 51 -9.49 1.15 15.27
N ASP A 52 -10.65 1.77 15.51
CA ASP A 52 -11.61 1.36 16.54
C ASP A 52 -12.15 -0.07 16.34
N GLN A 53 -12.06 -0.63 15.14
CA GLN A 53 -12.45 -2.03 14.89
C GLN A 53 -11.40 -3.05 15.33
N ILE A 54 -10.20 -2.61 15.72
CA ILE A 54 -9.16 -3.50 16.26
C ILE A 54 -9.45 -3.85 17.73
N TYR A 55 -10.01 -2.90 18.47
CA TYR A 55 -10.28 -3.02 19.90
C TYR A 55 -11.77 -3.07 20.25
N GLY A 56 -12.64 -2.72 19.30
CA GLY A 56 -14.10 -2.77 19.45
C GLY A 56 -14.69 -4.17 19.22
N PRO A 57 -15.97 -4.37 19.61
CA PRO A 57 -16.67 -5.62 19.37
C PRO A 57 -16.72 -5.94 17.87
N ALA A 58 -16.53 -7.21 17.52
CA ALA A 58 -16.43 -7.75 16.17
C ALA A 58 -17.75 -7.67 15.36
N THR A 59 -18.26 -6.46 15.18
CA THR A 59 -19.58 -6.18 14.60
C THR A 59 -19.53 -5.95 13.08
N ALA A 60 -18.34 -5.77 12.50
CA ALA A 60 -18.15 -5.39 11.10
C ALA A 60 -17.13 -6.26 10.34
N LEU A 61 -16.77 -7.44 10.87
CA LEU A 61 -15.75 -8.34 10.27
C LEU A 61 -15.99 -8.70 8.80
N TRP A 62 -17.26 -8.71 8.36
CA TRP A 62 -17.68 -9.04 6.99
C TRP A 62 -18.03 -7.79 6.15
N ARG A 63 -17.99 -6.60 6.76
CA ARG A 63 -18.46 -5.34 6.15
C ARG A 63 -17.36 -4.64 5.35
N PHE A 64 -16.10 -4.98 5.61
CA PHE A 64 -14.95 -4.42 4.90
C PHE A 64 -14.09 -5.56 4.37
N GLU A 65 -13.65 -5.43 3.11
CA GLU A 65 -12.59 -6.30 2.61
C GLU A 65 -11.32 -6.08 3.42
N ARG A 66 -10.68 -7.17 3.82
CA ARG A 66 -9.65 -7.14 4.86
C ARG A 66 -8.53 -6.16 4.48
N PRO A 67 -8.17 -5.22 5.35
CA PRO A 67 -7.04 -4.33 5.09
C PRO A 67 -5.77 -5.18 5.09
N GLY A 68 -5.11 -5.24 3.95
CA GLY A 68 -3.82 -5.88 3.78
C GLY A 68 -2.92 -5.06 2.86
N PRO A 69 -1.65 -5.46 2.71
CA PRO A 69 -0.74 -4.72 1.85
C PRO A 69 -1.12 -4.89 0.38
N VAL A 70 -1.05 -3.78 -0.37
CA VAL A 70 -1.01 -3.85 -1.82
C VAL A 70 0.41 -4.18 -2.23
N ILE A 71 0.59 -5.27 -2.99
CA ILE A 71 1.90 -5.67 -3.51
C ILE A 71 1.93 -5.35 -4.99
N LYS A 72 2.92 -4.55 -5.41
CA LYS A 72 3.20 -4.28 -6.82
C LYS A 72 4.51 -4.98 -7.21
N VAL A 73 4.50 -5.66 -8.35
CA VAL A 73 5.65 -6.33 -8.93
C VAL A 73 6.02 -5.63 -10.22
N TYR A 74 7.24 -5.11 -10.26
CA TYR A 74 7.81 -4.41 -11.40
C TYR A 74 8.90 -5.24 -12.04
N LYS A 75 8.99 -5.21 -13.37
CA LYS A 75 10.16 -5.66 -14.12
C LYS A 75 11.04 -4.44 -14.36
N LEU A 76 12.28 -4.51 -13.88
CA LEU A 76 13.29 -3.50 -14.18
C LEU A 76 13.77 -3.73 -15.62
N ARG A 77 14.01 -2.64 -16.35
CA ARG A 77 14.58 -2.69 -17.71
C ARG A 77 16.07 -2.94 -17.66
#